data_AF-A0A9D6M4H4-F1
#
_entry.id   AF-A0A9D6M4H4-F1
#
_cell.length_a   1.000
_cell.length_b   1.000
_cell.length_c   1.000
_cell.angle_alpha   90.00
_cell.angle_beta   90.00
_cell.angle_gamma   90.00
#
_symmetry.space_group_name_H-M   'P 1'
#
loop_
_entity.id
_entity.type
_entity.pdbx_description
1 polymer ?
#
loop_
_entity_poly.entity_id
_entity_poly.type
_entity_poly.pdbx_seq_one_letter_code
_entity_poly.pdbx_strand_id
1 'polypeptide(L)'
;MGQSPPGSSYNEDGKGMVFFQGRTDFGFRFPEPRVYTTEPKRLAKKFDTLISVRAPVGDINMAMEECCLGRGVAAFRYKHNPSYRTYTYYKLRSLMAQIKQFEDSGTVFGSIGKDDFKKLENIIPPNEIILKYQSEVSPFDEKIYKNTLQIRTLTHLRDTLLPKLMSGEVRVEN
;
A
#
# COMPACT_ATOMS: atom_id res chain seq x y z
N MET A 1 -10.00 10.11 7.61
CA MET A 1 -10.50 9.89 6.24
C MET A 1 -10.71 11.26 5.63
N GLY A 2 -10.09 11.54 4.50
CA GLY A 2 -10.16 12.84 3.81
C GLY A 2 -10.72 12.71 2.39
N GLN A 3 -10.90 13.86 1.73
CA GLN A 3 -11.41 13.95 0.36
C GLN A 3 -10.38 13.46 -0.67
N SER A 4 -10.87 12.85 -1.76
CA SER A 4 -10.04 12.58 -2.94
C SER A 4 -9.73 13.90 -3.67
N PRO A 5 -8.62 13.99 -4.41
CA PRO A 5 -8.41 15.07 -5.36
C PRO A 5 -9.52 15.12 -6.45
N PRO A 6 -9.65 16.23 -7.18
CA PRO A 6 -10.58 16.33 -8.29
C PRO A 6 -10.16 15.39 -9.43
N GLY A 7 -11.11 14.76 -10.13
CA GLY A 7 -10.80 13.84 -11.23
C GLY A 7 -10.02 14.49 -12.38
N SER A 8 -10.17 15.80 -12.56
CA SER A 8 -9.43 16.60 -13.55
C SER A 8 -7.93 16.70 -13.28
N SER A 9 -7.46 16.41 -12.06
CA SER A 9 -6.03 16.43 -11.73
C SER A 9 -5.35 15.09 -11.98
N TYR A 10 -6.09 14.05 -12.40
CA TYR A 10 -5.57 12.70 -12.59
C TYR A 10 -4.86 12.56 -13.94
N ASN A 11 -3.81 11.74 -13.98
CA ASN A 11 -3.10 11.41 -15.21
C ASN A 11 -2.38 10.06 -15.11
N GLU A 12 -2.05 9.47 -16.26
CA GLU A 12 -1.23 8.26 -16.39
C GLU A 12 0.20 8.58 -16.86
N ASP A 13 0.49 9.87 -17.11
CA ASP A 13 1.78 10.38 -17.61
C ASP A 13 2.87 10.47 -16.52
N GLY A 14 2.58 10.09 -15.27
CA GLY A 14 3.52 10.23 -14.16
C GLY A 14 3.66 11.65 -13.60
N LYS A 15 2.75 12.58 -13.94
CA LYS A 15 2.83 13.98 -13.49
C LYS A 15 2.29 14.14 -12.06
N GLY A 16 3.12 14.67 -11.18
CA GLY A 16 2.77 14.93 -9.79
C GLY A 16 3.05 13.73 -8.89
N MET A 17 2.13 13.42 -7.99
CA MET A 17 2.28 12.36 -6.99
C MET A 17 1.49 11.12 -7.37
N VAL A 18 2.05 9.92 -7.14
CA VAL A 18 1.31 8.66 -7.31
C VAL A 18 0.04 8.64 -6.47
N PHE A 19 -1.05 8.13 -7.04
CA PHE A 19 -2.38 8.16 -6.46
C PHE A 19 -3.01 6.76 -6.42
N PHE A 20 -3.24 6.26 -5.21
CA PHE A 20 -3.89 4.96 -4.99
C PHE A 20 -5.35 5.16 -4.60
N GLN A 21 -6.26 4.74 -5.46
CA GLN A 21 -7.70 4.97 -5.36
C GLN A 21 -8.39 3.93 -4.49
N GLY A 22 -7.94 2.68 -4.58
CA GLY A 22 -8.60 1.55 -3.94
C GLY A 22 -7.88 0.23 -4.18
N ARG A 23 -8.64 -0.86 -4.00
CA ARG A 23 -8.14 -2.23 -4.08
C ARG A 23 -7.44 -2.58 -5.39
N THR A 24 -7.89 -2.03 -6.51
CA THR A 24 -7.33 -2.33 -7.85
C THR A 24 -5.85 -1.98 -7.96
N ASP A 25 -5.35 -1.09 -7.11
CA ASP A 25 -3.95 -0.68 -7.10
C ASP A 25 -3.09 -1.59 -6.21
N PHE A 26 -3.70 -2.46 -5.39
CA PHE A 26 -2.97 -3.28 -4.43
C PHE A 26 -2.41 -4.54 -5.10
N GLY A 27 -1.11 -4.79 -4.87
CA GLY A 27 -0.42 -6.01 -5.25
C GLY A 27 -0.27 -6.98 -4.08
N PHE A 28 0.72 -7.88 -4.19
CA PHE A 28 1.03 -8.86 -3.15
C PHE A 28 1.43 -8.23 -1.81
N ARG A 29 2.27 -7.18 -1.84
CA ARG A 29 2.76 -6.49 -0.64
C ARG A 29 2.76 -4.97 -0.75
N PHE A 30 2.92 -4.47 -1.97
CA PHE A 30 3.01 -3.05 -2.26
C PHE A 30 2.11 -2.70 -3.45
N PRO A 31 1.55 -1.48 -3.49
CA PRO A 31 0.65 -1.10 -4.56
C PRO A 31 1.43 -0.79 -5.85
N GLU A 32 0.80 -1.02 -6.99
CA GLU A 32 1.37 -0.71 -8.31
C GLU A 32 0.92 0.69 -8.78
N PRO A 33 1.87 1.57 -9.15
CA PRO A 33 1.55 2.91 -9.64
C PRO A 33 0.89 2.82 -11.02
N ARG A 34 -0.34 3.34 -11.14
CA ARG A 34 -1.07 3.44 -12.42
C ARG A 34 -1.56 4.86 -12.70
N VAL A 35 -1.99 5.55 -11.64
CA VAL A 35 -2.58 6.90 -11.72
C VAL A 35 -1.78 7.84 -10.84
N TYR A 36 -1.64 9.08 -11.29
CA TYR A 36 -0.98 10.18 -10.60
C TYR A 36 -1.92 11.37 -10.45
N THR A 37 -1.61 12.28 -9.54
CA THR A 37 -2.38 13.51 -9.33
C THR A 37 -1.47 14.72 -9.12
N THR A 38 -1.83 15.84 -9.73
CA THR A 38 -1.14 17.13 -9.53
C THR A 38 -1.65 17.91 -8.31
N GLU A 39 -2.78 17.49 -7.73
CA GLU A 39 -3.41 18.17 -6.59
C GLU A 39 -3.63 17.24 -5.38
N PRO A 40 -2.57 16.69 -4.77
CA PRO A 40 -2.73 15.74 -3.68
C PRO A 40 -3.45 16.36 -2.48
N LYS A 41 -4.49 15.68 -1.98
CA LYS A 41 -5.29 16.15 -0.82
C LYS A 41 -5.03 15.34 0.45
N ARG A 42 -4.62 14.07 0.31
CA ARG A 42 -4.48 13.15 1.44
C ARG A 42 -3.30 12.23 1.22
N LEU A 43 -2.32 12.32 2.11
CA LEU A 43 -1.03 11.67 1.94
C LEU A 43 -0.87 10.46 2.87
N ALA A 44 -0.24 9.41 2.36
CA ALA A 44 0.44 8.40 3.14
C ALA A 44 1.95 8.61 3.00
N LYS A 45 2.71 8.37 4.07
CA LYS A 45 4.17 8.39 4.00
C LYS A 45 4.68 7.01 3.59
N LYS A 46 5.92 6.98 3.12
CA LYS A 46 6.66 5.74 2.91
C LYS A 46 6.56 4.83 4.14
N PHE A 47 6.28 3.56 3.90
CA PHE A 47 6.07 2.48 4.87
C PHE A 47 4.81 2.56 5.73
N ASP A 48 3.90 3.48 5.46
CA ASP A 48 2.54 3.37 6.01
C ASP A 48 1.88 2.07 5.54
N THR A 49 1.12 1.46 6.44
CA THR A 49 0.26 0.32 6.09
C THR A 49 -1.00 0.85 5.44
N LEU A 50 -1.31 0.36 4.25
CA LEU A 50 -2.47 0.75 3.46
C LEU A 50 -3.52 -0.36 3.53
N ILE A 51 -4.78 -0.01 3.75
CA ILE A 51 -5.90 -0.95 3.80
C ILE A 51 -7.00 -0.50 2.83
N SER A 52 -7.54 -1.43 2.05
CA SER A 52 -8.78 -1.18 1.29
C SER A 52 -9.95 -1.04 2.25
N VAL A 53 -10.66 0.09 2.17
CA VAL A 53 -11.80 0.40 3.04
C VAL A 53 -13.11 0.49 2.26
N ARG A 54 -13.13 0.00 1.02
CA ARG A 54 -14.31 -0.19 0.17
C ARG A 54 -14.25 -1.57 -0.45
N ALA A 55 -15.42 -2.19 -0.61
CA ALA A 55 -15.57 -3.58 -1.05
C ALA A 55 -14.72 -3.92 -2.29
N PRO A 56 -13.96 -5.04 -2.26
CA PRO A 56 -13.75 -5.92 -1.11
C PRO A 56 -12.83 -5.26 -0.06
N VAL A 57 -13.26 -5.32 1.20
CA VAL A 57 -12.57 -4.63 2.30
C VAL A 57 -11.47 -5.51 2.91
N GLY A 58 -10.42 -4.87 3.43
CA GLY A 58 -9.44 -5.52 4.28
C GLY A 58 -8.25 -6.12 3.55
N ASP A 59 -8.08 -5.81 2.26
CA ASP A 59 -6.81 -6.07 1.59
C ASP A 59 -5.76 -5.07 2.08
N ILE A 60 -4.52 -5.54 2.23
CA ILE A 60 -3.46 -4.83 2.93
C ILE A 60 -2.21 -4.74 2.06
N ASN A 61 -1.61 -3.55 2.01
CA ASN A 61 -0.35 -3.27 1.34
C ASN A 61 0.47 -2.29 2.17
N MET A 62 1.67 -1.99 1.72
CA MET A 62 2.54 -0.98 2.32
C MET A 62 2.93 0.05 1.27
N ALA A 63 2.95 1.33 1.64
CA ALA A 63 3.41 2.38 0.75
C ALA A 63 4.93 2.28 0.54
N MET A 64 5.41 2.24 -0.71
CA MET A 64 6.86 2.27 -0.99
C MET A 64 7.45 3.67 -1.05
N GLU A 65 6.60 4.67 -1.19
CA GLU A 65 6.93 6.08 -1.25
C GLU A 65 5.79 6.92 -0.67
N GLU A 66 6.03 8.22 -0.54
CA GLU A 66 4.94 9.14 -0.23
C GLU A 66 3.94 9.18 -1.39
N CYS A 67 2.66 9.01 -1.07
CA CYS A 67 1.62 8.83 -2.08
C CYS A 67 0.30 9.49 -1.66
N CYS A 68 -0.51 9.85 -2.65
CA CYS A 68 -1.86 10.34 -2.44
C CYS A 68 -2.85 9.18 -2.35
N LEU A 69 -3.83 9.26 -1.46
CA LEU A 69 -4.83 8.20 -1.23
C LEU A 69 -6.24 8.67 -1.56
N GLY A 70 -6.94 7.92 -2.40
CA GLY A 70 -8.36 8.09 -2.69
C GLY A 70 -9.26 7.52 -1.59
N ARG A 71 -10.55 7.89 -1.60
CA ARG A 71 -11.51 7.52 -0.54
C ARG A 71 -11.60 6.01 -0.23
N GLY A 72 -11.21 5.12 -1.14
CA GLY A 72 -11.22 3.67 -0.96
C GLY A 72 -10.03 3.08 -0.20
N VAL A 73 -9.05 3.90 0.20
CA VAL A 73 -7.86 3.46 0.93
C VAL A 73 -7.75 4.19 2.27
N ALA A 74 -7.23 3.53 3.30
CA ALA A 74 -6.81 4.16 4.55
C ALA A 74 -5.34 3.84 4.82
N ALA A 75 -4.62 4.81 5.39
CA ALA A 75 -3.23 4.64 5.84
C ALA A 75 -3.17 4.57 7.36
N PHE A 76 -2.30 3.68 7.85
CA PHE A 76 -2.06 3.43 9.26
C PHE A 76 -0.58 3.51 9.55
N ARG A 77 -0.27 4.19 10.65
CA ARG A 77 1.07 4.34 11.19
C ARG A 77 0.99 4.23 12.71
N TYR A 78 1.97 3.57 13.31
CA TYR A 78 2.06 3.52 14.76
C TYR A 78 2.28 4.93 15.34
N LYS A 79 1.36 5.36 16.21
CA LYS A 79 1.31 6.74 16.72
C LYS A 79 2.59 7.15 17.46
N HIS A 80 3.15 6.24 18.27
CA HIS A 80 4.28 6.54 19.15
C HIS A 80 5.64 6.41 18.46
N ASN A 81 5.75 5.56 17.45
CA ASN A 81 7.01 5.33 16.75
C ASN A 81 6.78 4.86 15.30
N PRO A 82 6.95 5.75 14.31
CA PRO A 82 6.84 5.42 12.89
C PRO A 82 7.75 4.28 12.41
N SER A 83 8.85 3.99 13.11
CA SER A 83 9.77 2.89 12.74
C SER A 83 9.14 1.50 12.94
N TYR A 84 8.04 1.39 13.69
CA TYR A 84 7.35 0.12 13.95
C TYR A 84 6.46 -0.34 12.79
N ARG A 85 6.95 -0.20 11.55
CA ARG A 85 6.22 -0.51 10.31
C ARG A 85 5.84 -2.00 10.20
N THR A 86 6.75 -2.88 10.62
CA THR A 86 6.60 -4.34 10.54
C THR A 86 5.50 -4.81 11.49
N TYR A 87 5.60 -4.42 12.76
CA TYR A 87 4.57 -4.68 13.75
C TYR A 87 3.22 -4.09 13.33
N THR A 88 3.19 -2.83 12.87
CA THR A 88 1.94 -2.18 12.42
C THR A 88 1.28 -2.99 11.31
N TYR A 89 2.06 -3.38 10.30
CA TYR A 89 1.55 -4.15 9.16
C TYR A 89 0.97 -5.50 9.59
N TYR A 90 1.71 -6.29 10.37
CA TYR A 90 1.26 -7.63 10.76
C TYR A 90 0.15 -7.59 11.83
N LYS A 91 0.15 -6.61 12.72
CA LYS A 91 -0.94 -6.39 13.68
C LYS A 91 -2.23 -6.04 12.96
N LEU A 92 -2.19 -5.16 11.97
CA LEU A 92 -3.38 -4.86 11.18
C LEU A 92 -3.79 -6.07 10.34
N ARG A 93 -2.84 -6.77 9.72
CA ARG A 93 -3.12 -8.00 8.97
C ARG A 93 -3.86 -9.05 9.81
N SER A 94 -3.51 -9.21 11.09
CA SER A 94 -4.20 -10.17 11.97
C SER A 94 -5.62 -9.75 12.33
N LEU A 95 -5.93 -8.44 12.30
CA LEU A 95 -7.28 -7.91 12.51
C LEU A 95 -8.14 -7.96 11.24
N MET A 96 -7.55 -8.15 10.06
CA MET A 96 -8.30 -8.14 8.79
C MET A 96 -9.36 -9.26 8.73
N ALA A 97 -9.14 -10.39 9.39
CA ALA A 97 -10.14 -11.46 9.45
C ALA A 97 -11.43 -11.02 10.15
N GLN A 98 -11.32 -10.25 11.24
CA GLN A 98 -12.48 -9.69 11.95
C GLN A 98 -13.16 -8.61 11.10
N ILE A 99 -12.36 -7.75 10.46
CA ILE A 99 -12.84 -6.71 9.55
C ILE A 99 -13.68 -7.29 8.40
N LYS A 100 -13.25 -8.43 7.81
CA LYS A 100 -14.00 -9.08 6.74
C LYS A 100 -15.36 -9.64 7.20
N GLN A 101 -15.48 -10.08 8.45
CA GLN A 101 -16.79 -10.52 9.00
C GLN A 101 -17.82 -9.38 9.11
N PHE A 102 -17.39 -8.12 9.20
CA PHE A 102 -18.31 -6.97 9.15
C PHE A 102 -18.91 -6.76 7.75
N GLU A 103 -18.26 -7.26 6.69
CA GLU A 103 -18.79 -7.25 5.32
C GLU A 103 -19.92 -8.29 5.15
N ASP A 104 -19.75 -9.48 5.74
CA ASP A 104 -20.72 -10.60 5.65
C ASP A 104 -22.00 -10.39 6.46
N SER A 105 -21.97 -9.53 7.48
CA SER A 105 -23.09 -9.28 8.40
C SER A 105 -24.12 -8.23 7.91
N GLY A 106 -24.00 -7.75 6.67
CA GLY A 106 -25.09 -7.05 5.99
C GLY A 106 -25.29 -5.58 6.37
N THR A 107 -24.27 -4.88 6.89
CA THR A 107 -24.35 -3.41 6.99
C THR A 107 -24.30 -2.81 5.57
N VAL A 108 -25.39 -2.14 5.17
CA VAL A 108 -25.80 -1.82 3.78
C VAL A 108 -24.85 -0.90 2.99
N PHE A 109 -23.63 -0.63 3.45
CA PHE A 109 -22.64 0.09 2.67
C PHE A 109 -21.27 -0.57 2.83
N GLY A 110 -20.80 -1.25 1.78
CA GLY A 110 -19.52 -1.95 1.68
C GLY A 110 -18.29 -1.04 1.79
N SER A 111 -18.16 -0.35 2.91
CA SER A 111 -17.02 0.49 3.26
C SER A 111 -16.85 0.61 4.78
N ILE A 112 -15.61 0.64 5.25
CA ILE A 112 -15.29 0.77 6.67
C ILE A 112 -14.80 2.19 6.96
N GLY A 113 -15.39 2.79 7.99
CA GLY A 113 -15.12 4.14 8.47
C GLY A 113 -14.01 4.22 9.52
N LYS A 114 -13.57 5.45 9.83
CA LYS A 114 -12.51 5.68 10.84
C LYS A 114 -12.97 5.20 12.21
N ASP A 115 -14.24 5.40 12.53
CA ASP A 115 -14.78 5.04 13.84
C ASP A 115 -14.98 3.54 13.99
N ASP A 116 -15.16 2.80 12.90
CA ASP A 116 -15.21 1.34 12.93
C ASP A 116 -13.84 0.76 13.30
N PHE A 117 -12.75 1.29 12.72
CA PHE A 117 -11.40 0.92 13.14
C PHE A 117 -11.09 1.26 14.61
N LYS A 118 -11.73 2.28 15.19
CA LYS A 118 -11.56 2.60 16.62
C LYS A 118 -12.33 1.67 17.55
N LYS A 119 -13.41 1.05 17.05
CA LYS A 119 -14.21 0.06 17.80
C LYS A 119 -13.55 -1.31 17.84
N LEU A 120 -12.56 -1.57 16.97
CA LEU A 120 -11.82 -2.82 16.98
C LEU A 120 -11.02 -2.93 18.28
N GLU A 121 -11.41 -3.88 19.11
CA GLU A 121 -10.68 -4.20 20.32
C GLU A 121 -9.33 -4.80 19.96
N ASN A 122 -8.25 -4.23 20.49
CA ASN A 122 -6.92 -4.77 20.27
C ASN A 122 -6.04 -4.58 21.50
N ILE A 123 -5.33 -5.66 21.86
CA ILE A 123 -4.27 -5.58 22.86
C ILE A 123 -3.03 -4.98 22.18
N ILE A 124 -2.47 -3.94 22.81
CA ILE A 124 -1.17 -3.36 22.45
C ILE A 124 -0.14 -3.87 23.47
N PRO A 125 0.86 -4.66 23.04
CA PRO A 125 1.88 -5.18 23.96
C PRO A 125 2.85 -4.06 24.39
N PRO A 126 3.63 -4.28 25.46
CA PRO A 126 4.71 -3.38 25.85
C PRO A 126 5.70 -3.10 24.70
N ASN A 127 6.27 -1.90 24.70
CA ASN A 127 7.19 -1.46 23.64
C ASN A 127 8.40 -2.39 23.45
N GLU A 128 8.89 -3.02 24.52
CA GLU A 128 10.01 -3.97 24.47
C GLU A 128 9.68 -5.20 23.61
N ILE A 129 8.45 -5.71 23.72
CA ILE A 129 7.99 -6.84 22.90
C ILE A 129 7.85 -6.42 21.44
N ILE A 130 7.33 -5.21 21.20
CA ILE A 130 7.23 -4.65 19.84
C ILE A 130 8.63 -4.50 19.22
N LEU A 131 9.60 -3.99 19.98
CA LEU A 131 10.98 -3.84 19.55
C LEU A 131 11.63 -5.18 19.22
N LYS A 132 11.44 -6.20 20.07
CA LYS A 132 11.95 -7.55 19.81
C LYS A 132 11.35 -8.14 18.53
N TYR A 133 10.03 -8.05 18.38
CA TYR A 133 9.34 -8.49 17.17
C TYR A 133 9.86 -7.75 15.92
N GLN A 134 10.02 -6.43 16.02
CA GLN A 134 10.60 -5.60 14.96
C GLN A 134 12.01 -6.08 14.58
N SER A 135 12.91 -6.32 15.53
CA SER A 135 14.27 -6.76 15.22
C SER A 135 14.32 -8.14 14.58
N GLU A 136 13.44 -9.05 14.97
CA GLU A 136 13.41 -10.42 14.43
C GLU A 136 12.76 -10.47 13.03
N VAL A 137 11.70 -9.69 12.80
CA VAL A 137 10.89 -9.80 11.58
C VAL A 137 11.26 -8.79 10.49
N SER A 138 11.74 -7.60 10.87
CA SER A 138 12.09 -6.56 9.88
C SER A 138 13.14 -6.96 8.84
N PRO A 139 14.12 -7.84 9.11
CA PRO A 139 15.04 -8.30 8.06
C PRO A 139 14.33 -9.03 6.91
N PHE A 140 13.25 -9.75 7.19
CA PHE A 140 12.44 -10.41 6.16
C PHE A 140 11.64 -9.40 5.35
N ASP A 141 11.04 -8.40 6.00
CA ASP A 141 10.33 -7.33 5.31
C ASP A 141 11.29 -6.50 4.43
N GLU A 142 12.51 -6.26 4.90
CA GLU A 142 13.55 -5.58 4.13
C GLU A 142 13.95 -6.39 2.89
N LYS A 143 14.08 -7.71 3.03
CA LYS A 143 14.34 -8.60 1.89
C LYS A 143 13.18 -8.60 0.89
N ILE A 144 11.93 -8.63 1.36
CA ILE A 144 10.75 -8.53 0.50
C ILE A 144 10.74 -7.20 -0.26
N TYR A 145 11.04 -6.09 0.43
CA TYR A 145 11.12 -4.76 -0.19
C TYR A 145 12.22 -4.71 -1.26
N LYS A 146 13.45 -5.12 -0.94
CA LYS A 146 14.57 -5.13 -1.90
C LYS A 146 14.30 -6.02 -3.11
N ASN A 147 13.77 -7.22 -2.89
CA ASN A 147 13.43 -8.13 -3.98
C ASN A 147 12.32 -7.54 -4.87
N THR A 148 11.33 -6.88 -4.27
CA THR A 148 10.27 -6.21 -5.05
C THR A 148 10.85 -5.10 -5.92
N LEU A 149 11.76 -4.28 -5.38
CA LEU A 149 12.44 -3.25 -6.17
C LEU A 149 13.22 -3.85 -7.34
N GLN A 150 13.98 -4.93 -7.10
CA GLN A 150 14.72 -5.62 -8.16
C GLN A 150 13.79 -6.18 -9.23
N ILE A 151 12.69 -6.82 -8.84
CA ILE A 151 11.68 -7.35 -9.77
C ILE A 151 11.12 -6.21 -10.64
N ARG A 152 10.78 -5.06 -10.05
CA ARG A 152 10.28 -3.90 -10.79
C ARG A 152 11.31 -3.38 -11.79
N THR A 153 12.56 -3.21 -11.36
CA THR A 153 13.65 -2.77 -12.24
C THR A 153 13.88 -3.73 -13.40
N LEU A 154 13.96 -5.04 -13.12
CA LEU A 154 14.18 -6.06 -14.15
C LEU A 154 12.99 -6.17 -15.12
N THR A 155 11.76 -6.04 -14.62
CA THR A 155 10.55 -6.03 -15.44
C THR A 155 10.55 -4.82 -16.38
N HIS A 156 10.84 -3.63 -15.86
CA HIS A 156 10.91 -2.42 -16.68
C HIS A 156 12.03 -2.49 -17.73
N LEU A 157 13.21 -3.00 -17.34
CA LEU A 157 14.32 -3.19 -18.26
C LEU A 157 13.96 -4.17 -19.38
N ARG A 158 13.34 -5.32 -19.04
CA ARG A 158 12.84 -6.29 -20.01
C ARG A 158 11.85 -5.63 -20.98
N ASP A 159 10.86 -4.92 -20.47
CA ASP A 159 9.80 -4.31 -21.28
C ASP A 159 10.31 -3.16 -22.15
N THR A 160 11.43 -2.53 -21.76
CA THR A 160 12.12 -1.53 -22.56
C THR A 160 12.99 -2.15 -23.65
N LEU A 161 13.70 -3.23 -23.34
CA LEU A 161 14.67 -3.84 -24.26
C LEU A 161 14.02 -4.77 -25.29
N LEU A 162 12.99 -5.55 -24.91
CA LEU A 162 12.36 -6.50 -25.82
C LEU A 162 11.83 -5.84 -27.10
N PRO A 163 11.10 -4.71 -27.07
CA PRO A 163 10.67 -4.02 -28.28
C PRO A 163 11.83 -3.56 -29.16
N LYS A 164 12.91 -3.06 -28.56
CA LYS A 164 14.11 -2.58 -29.27
C LYS A 164 14.91 -3.72 -29.92
N LEU A 165 14.97 -4.87 -29.25
CA LEU A 165 15.56 -6.08 -29.80
C LEU A 165 14.73 -6.59 -30.98
N MET A 166 13.40 -6.64 -30.84
CA MET A 166 12.50 -7.09 -31.89
C MET A 166 12.47 -6.14 -33.11
N SER A 167 12.64 -4.83 -32.90
CA SER A 167 12.73 -3.84 -33.98
C SER A 167 14.11 -3.83 -34.67
N GLY A 168 15.13 -4.45 -34.06
CA GLY A 168 16.50 -4.42 -34.54
C GLY A 168 17.26 -3.12 -34.23
N GLU A 169 16.69 -2.22 -33.42
CA GLU A 169 17.34 -1.00 -32.91
C GLU A 169 18.53 -1.35 -32.00
N VAL A 170 18.43 -2.46 -31.26
CA VAL A 170 19.50 -3.02 -30.43
C VAL A 170 19.80 -4.43 -30.92
N ARG A 171 21.09 -4.81 -30.95
CA ARG A 171 21.55 -6.16 -31.30
C ARG A 171 22.38 -6.74 -30.18
N VAL A 172 22.31 -8.06 -30.05
CA VAL A 172 23.22 -8.82 -29.18
C VAL A 172 24.36 -9.28 -30.06
N GLU A 173 25.58 -8.80 -29.77
CA GLU A 173 26.78 -9.31 -30.42
C GLU A 173 27.13 -10.68 -29.83
N ASN A 174 27.46 -11.63 -30.71
CA ASN A 174 27.92 -12.97 -30.33
C ASN A 174 29.43 -12.98 -30.12
#